data_AF-A0AAW9S078-F1
#
_entry.id   AF-A0AAW9S078-F1
#
_cell.length_a   1.000
_cell.length_b   1.000
_cell.length_c   1.000
_cell.angle_alpha   90.00
_cell.angle_beta   90.00
_cell.angle_gamma   90.00
#
_symmetry.space_group_name_H-M   'P 1'
#
loop_
_entity.id
_entity.type
_entity.pdbx_description
1 polymer ?
#
loop_
_entity_poly.entity_id
_entity_poly.type
_entity_poly.pdbx_seq_one_letter_code
_entity_poly.pdbx_strand_id
1 'polypeptide(L)'
;MGKAWFNDYPAITSDFNDLVVINPEITNAYFAKKVVTREENGDLSVSFEQIHDSILGREVYILVEMENSHLHQDEPFRLSVLTGNEVLTGTNNEVLSLIRNGQAATEFEVCPGDTDALLPADGNNPYVNLEDFENTLICKVALRPNDRATFDTWAENMTANGAVGVLQIKVASDALMTYEEQINFEHIISPGDAPRIGFTVENKIVYEIYHPENAFNPLGTHTYRNEEVRRRIGKIGNDSSDRVTYIFRNAIDNEYDLCECDLSTARRRANGQTISTASFNRNYSNYTSSEAAPQGGDAETNYHYADGSIISHGTRYGYKRYALASPNDPDDLVELIRMPDNLNVNEGEGDNNVRATFTYRNTARRYCNPESFAGFLGVLIQLDREDVVCTGMCFADATSYPSVTHPNGDSVDTAYLATLAREQLKVDALNDHYFVNIFKGRGYKNVRRRVNGQMTSVRVTTISWLPSLTGATAIGGHEDHLHAGDFDSDRIFPIN
;
A
#
# COMPACT_ATOMS: atom_id res chain seq x y z
N MET A 1 -24.51 30.37 24.13
CA MET A 1 -24.73 31.80 24.47
C MET A 1 -23.70 32.57 23.65
N GLY A 2 -24.11 33.29 22.59
CA GLY A 2 -23.16 33.98 21.71
C GLY A 2 -22.28 34.98 22.46
N LYS A 3 -20.97 35.02 22.14
CA LYS A 3 -20.04 36.04 22.62
C LYS A 3 -20.26 37.33 21.81
N ALA A 4 -20.53 38.44 22.49
CA ALA A 4 -20.62 39.76 21.86
C ALA A 4 -19.25 40.45 21.87
N TRP A 5 -18.77 40.91 20.71
CA TRP A 5 -17.51 41.65 20.58
C TRP A 5 -17.76 43.15 20.51
N PHE A 6 -17.05 43.92 21.34
CA PHE A 6 -17.17 45.38 21.42
C PHE A 6 -16.04 46.04 20.64
N ASN A 7 -16.27 46.38 19.38
CA ASN A 7 -15.38 47.28 18.64
C ASN A 7 -16.03 48.68 18.58
N ASP A 8 -15.44 49.64 19.30
CA ASP A 8 -15.54 51.09 19.09
C ASP A 8 -16.92 51.75 18.94
N TYR A 9 -17.93 51.37 19.74
CA TYR A 9 -19.19 52.14 19.84
C TYR A 9 -19.26 52.99 21.13
N PRO A 10 -19.34 54.34 21.03
CA PRO A 10 -19.37 55.23 22.21
C PRO A 10 -20.61 55.10 23.11
N ALA A 11 -21.62 54.34 22.72
CA ALA A 11 -22.81 54.07 23.52
C ALA A 11 -23.52 52.82 22.99
N ILE A 12 -23.57 51.75 23.80
CA ILE A 12 -24.50 50.63 23.57
C ILE A 12 -25.88 51.12 24.01
N THR A 13 -26.88 51.06 23.13
CA THR A 13 -28.25 51.39 23.52
C THR A 13 -28.73 50.48 24.64
N SER A 14 -29.53 51.01 25.56
CA SER A 14 -30.05 50.27 26.72
C SER A 14 -30.97 49.09 26.35
N ASP A 15 -31.40 49.02 25.09
CA ASP A 15 -32.22 47.96 24.54
C ASP A 15 -31.42 46.90 23.77
N PHE A 16 -30.09 47.05 23.70
CA PHE A 16 -29.18 46.11 23.01
C PHE A 16 -29.48 45.91 21.51
N ASN A 17 -30.29 46.78 20.89
CA ASN A 17 -30.62 46.66 19.46
C ASN A 17 -29.40 46.87 18.53
N ASP A 18 -28.33 47.47 19.05
CA ASP A 18 -27.06 47.66 18.31
C ASP A 18 -26.12 46.43 18.40
N LEU A 19 -26.50 45.36 19.12
CA LEU A 19 -25.73 44.11 19.17
C LEU A 19 -25.99 43.27 17.92
N VAL A 20 -24.99 43.19 17.04
CA VAL A 20 -24.96 42.17 16.00
C VAL A 20 -24.38 40.89 16.61
N VAL A 21 -25.22 39.86 16.73
CA VAL A 21 -24.75 38.51 17.01
C VAL A 21 -24.16 37.96 15.72
N ILE A 22 -22.85 37.83 15.67
CA ILE A 22 -22.16 37.18 14.56
C ILE A 22 -22.13 35.69 14.90
N ASN A 23 -22.90 34.90 14.16
CA ASN A 23 -22.86 33.44 14.27
C ASN A 23 -21.85 32.88 13.26
N PRO A 24 -21.21 31.74 13.57
CA PRO A 24 -20.43 31.04 12.59
C PRO A 24 -21.34 30.53 11.47
N GLU A 25 -20.92 30.70 10.22
CA GLU A 25 -21.63 30.23 9.03
C GLU A 25 -20.77 29.19 8.31
N ILE A 26 -21.31 27.99 8.06
CA ILE A 26 -20.59 26.95 7.31
C ILE A 26 -20.66 27.30 5.83
N THR A 27 -19.50 27.49 5.20
CA THR A 27 -19.39 27.79 3.77
C THR A 27 -19.12 26.55 2.94
N ASN A 28 -18.45 25.53 3.52
CA ASN A 28 -18.11 24.30 2.83
C ASN A 28 -17.87 23.14 3.82
N ALA A 29 -18.13 21.90 3.38
CA ALA A 29 -17.80 20.70 4.14
C ALA A 29 -17.45 19.55 3.19
N TYR A 30 -16.27 18.95 3.36
CA TYR A 30 -15.77 17.94 2.42
C TYR A 30 -14.75 16.99 3.04
N PHE A 31 -14.57 15.85 2.37
CA PHE A 31 -13.44 14.95 2.62
C PHE A 31 -12.22 15.43 1.82
N ALA A 32 -11.04 15.32 2.40
CA ALA A 32 -9.79 15.75 1.80
C ALA A 32 -8.64 14.79 2.08
N LYS A 33 -7.60 14.91 1.27
CA LYS A 33 -6.25 14.43 1.59
C LYS A 33 -5.36 15.61 1.94
N LYS A 34 -4.41 15.37 2.85
CA LYS A 34 -3.39 16.34 3.24
C LYS A 34 -2.32 16.40 2.15
N VAL A 35 -1.85 17.61 1.83
CA VAL A 35 -0.71 17.87 0.94
C VAL A 35 0.27 18.78 1.64
N VAL A 36 1.50 18.32 1.78
CA VAL A 36 2.61 19.00 2.45
C VAL A 36 3.59 19.52 1.40
N THR A 37 4.00 20.78 1.52
CA THR A 37 5.01 21.38 0.65
C THR A 37 6.23 21.75 1.49
N ARG A 38 7.43 21.45 0.99
CA ARG A 38 8.65 22.03 1.55
C ARG A 38 8.96 23.32 0.81
N GLU A 39 8.97 24.42 1.56
CA GLU A 39 9.29 25.74 1.05
C GLU A 39 10.80 25.89 0.78
N GLU A 40 11.19 26.90 0.00
CA GLU A 40 12.60 27.15 -0.36
C GLU A 40 13.51 27.35 0.86
N ASN A 41 12.96 27.87 1.97
CA ASN A 41 13.67 28.09 3.22
C ASN A 41 13.82 26.81 4.07
N GLY A 42 13.23 25.70 3.64
CA GLY A 42 13.24 24.40 4.32
C GLY A 42 12.04 24.14 5.24
N ASP A 43 11.18 25.14 5.47
CA ASP A 43 9.97 24.98 6.28
C ASP A 43 8.94 24.11 5.59
N LEU A 44 8.01 23.54 6.36
CA LEU A 44 6.88 22.80 5.81
C LEU A 44 5.62 23.67 5.85
N SER A 45 4.84 23.65 4.78
CA SER A 45 3.48 24.17 4.74
C SER A 45 2.51 23.03 4.46
N VAL A 46 1.25 23.20 4.83
CA VAL A 46 0.20 22.21 4.65
C VAL A 46 -1.01 22.81 3.96
N SER A 47 -1.60 22.04 3.07
CA SER A 47 -2.85 22.34 2.37
C SER A 47 -3.70 21.07 2.28
N PHE A 48 -4.94 21.22 1.82
CA PHE A 48 -5.86 20.11 1.66
C PHE A 48 -6.42 20.09 0.24
N GLU A 49 -6.44 18.91 -0.36
CA GLU A 49 -7.08 18.66 -1.64
C GLU A 49 -8.40 17.91 -1.39
N GLN A 50 -9.51 18.51 -1.79
CA GLN A 50 -10.82 17.86 -1.74
C GLN A 50 -10.81 16.57 -2.57
N ILE A 51 -11.29 15.48 -1.98
CA ILE A 51 -11.42 14.17 -2.62
C ILE A 51 -12.89 13.75 -2.67
N HIS A 52 -13.21 12.90 -3.64
CA HIS A 52 -14.57 12.40 -3.88
C HIS A 52 -14.68 10.88 -3.71
N ASP A 53 -13.57 10.21 -3.49
CA ASP A 53 -13.47 8.78 -3.27
C ASP A 53 -12.34 8.45 -2.30
N SER A 54 -12.42 7.28 -1.68
CA SER A 54 -11.36 6.66 -0.90
C SER A 54 -11.61 5.16 -0.80
N ILE A 55 -10.80 4.48 0.01
CA ILE A 55 -10.86 3.04 0.22
C ILE A 55 -11.22 2.75 1.67
N LEU A 56 -12.06 1.73 1.87
CA LEU A 56 -12.49 1.29 3.18
C LEU A 56 -11.29 1.02 4.11
N GLY A 57 -11.34 1.56 5.33
CA GLY A 57 -10.29 1.44 6.33
C GLY A 57 -9.17 2.47 6.26
N ARG A 58 -9.08 3.25 5.17
CA ARG A 58 -8.07 4.31 5.05
C ARG A 58 -8.41 5.53 5.89
N GLU A 59 -7.38 6.29 6.23
CA GLU A 59 -7.55 7.58 6.89
C GLU A 59 -7.86 8.69 5.89
N VAL A 60 -8.79 9.56 6.24
CA VAL A 60 -9.16 10.76 5.48
C VAL A 60 -9.30 11.95 6.41
N TYR A 61 -9.18 13.16 5.85
CA TYR A 61 -9.50 14.39 6.56
C TYR A 61 -10.92 14.82 6.23
N ILE A 62 -11.63 15.32 7.23
CA ILE A 62 -12.90 16.03 7.10
C ILE A 62 -12.59 17.49 7.39
N LEU A 63 -12.89 18.36 6.43
CA LEU A 63 -12.79 19.80 6.60
C LEU A 63 -14.17 20.43 6.59
N VAL A 64 -14.38 21.37 7.50
CA VAL A 64 -15.55 22.26 7.51
C VAL A 64 -15.02 23.68 7.55
N GLU A 65 -15.18 24.39 6.44
CA GLU A 65 -14.81 25.79 6.31
C GLU A 65 -15.97 26.66 6.76
N MET A 66 -15.66 27.71 7.51
CA MET A 66 -16.67 28.59 8.09
C MET A 66 -16.25 30.05 7.96
N GLU A 67 -17.22 30.95 8.04
CA GLU A 67 -16.98 32.36 8.31
C GLU A 67 -17.20 32.65 9.79
N ASN A 68 -16.43 33.60 10.32
CA ASN A 68 -16.53 34.12 11.69
C ASN A 68 -16.36 33.09 12.83
N SER A 69 -15.92 31.87 12.53
CA SER A 69 -15.74 30.79 13.50
C SER A 69 -14.52 30.97 14.40
N HIS A 70 -13.52 31.76 13.98
CA HIS A 70 -12.42 32.19 14.84
C HIS A 70 -12.89 32.93 16.11
N LEU A 71 -14.10 33.50 16.11
CA LEU A 71 -14.71 34.12 17.30
C LEU A 71 -15.21 33.07 18.33
N HIS A 72 -15.22 31.79 17.94
CA HIS A 72 -15.75 30.62 18.65
C HIS A 72 -14.69 29.51 18.85
N GLN A 73 -13.40 29.85 18.87
CA GLN A 73 -12.28 28.87 18.99
C GLN A 73 -12.36 27.95 20.23
N ASP A 74 -13.09 28.33 21.28
CA ASP A 74 -13.26 27.49 22.48
C ASP A 74 -14.55 26.64 22.45
N GLU A 75 -15.40 26.78 21.43
CA GLU A 75 -16.71 26.13 21.36
C GLU A 75 -16.64 24.91 20.42
N PRO A 76 -16.79 23.68 20.94
CA PRO A 76 -16.64 22.49 20.12
C PRO A 76 -17.83 22.32 19.18
N PHE A 77 -17.52 21.95 17.94
CA PHE A 77 -18.46 21.42 16.96
C PHE A 77 -18.39 19.91 16.96
N ARG A 78 -19.55 19.26 16.80
CA ARG A 78 -19.69 17.82 16.72
C ARG A 78 -19.83 17.41 15.26
N LEU A 79 -18.85 16.64 14.79
CA LEU A 79 -18.85 16.06 13.45
C LEU A 79 -19.26 14.59 13.50
N SER A 80 -20.07 14.15 12.55
CA SER A 80 -20.43 12.75 12.35
C SER A 80 -20.33 12.38 10.88
N VAL A 81 -20.03 11.12 10.60
CA VAL A 81 -20.08 10.55 9.25
C VAL A 81 -21.28 9.62 9.16
N LEU A 82 -22.06 9.76 8.10
CA LEU A 82 -23.24 8.95 7.85
C LEU A 82 -23.10 8.15 6.57
N THR A 83 -23.79 7.02 6.48
CA THR A 83 -24.04 6.38 5.20
C THR A 83 -24.97 7.23 4.34
N GLY A 84 -24.67 7.39 3.05
CA GLY A 84 -25.54 7.98 2.04
C GLY A 84 -26.26 6.93 1.18
N ASN A 85 -26.01 5.64 1.43
CA ASN A 85 -26.75 4.52 0.86
C ASN A 85 -26.70 3.29 1.78
N GLU A 86 -27.43 2.23 1.43
CA GLU A 86 -27.48 0.98 2.21
C GLU A 86 -26.30 0.03 1.92
N VAL A 87 -25.38 0.39 1.02
CA VAL A 87 -24.34 -0.54 0.51
C VAL A 87 -23.32 -0.91 1.58
N LEU A 88 -22.95 0.02 2.44
CA LEU A 88 -21.91 -0.20 3.45
C LEU A 88 -22.45 -1.01 4.63
N THR A 89 -23.54 -0.57 5.24
CA THR A 89 -24.05 -1.12 6.51
C THR A 89 -25.40 -1.82 6.40
N GLY A 90 -26.06 -1.76 5.24
CA GLY A 90 -27.46 -2.18 5.07
C GLY A 90 -28.48 -1.10 5.44
N THR A 91 -28.04 0.06 5.95
CA THR A 91 -28.93 1.16 6.38
C THR A 91 -28.46 2.48 5.80
N ASN A 92 -29.38 3.27 5.24
CA ASN A 92 -29.10 4.64 4.80
C ASN A 92 -29.22 5.64 5.96
N ASN A 93 -28.42 6.71 5.94
CA ASN A 93 -28.35 7.74 6.99
C ASN A 93 -27.98 7.18 8.38
N GLU A 94 -27.26 6.06 8.42
CA GLU A 94 -26.74 5.51 9.67
C GLU A 94 -25.49 6.28 10.09
N VAL A 95 -25.45 6.76 11.34
CA VAL A 95 -24.25 7.37 11.91
C VAL A 95 -23.20 6.28 12.16
N LEU A 96 -22.05 6.41 11.51
CA LEU A 96 -20.97 5.44 11.63
C LEU A 96 -20.17 5.66 12.91
N SER A 97 -19.80 4.55 13.56
CA SER A 97 -18.74 4.56 14.56
C SER A 97 -17.41 4.39 13.85
N LEU A 98 -16.58 5.43 13.81
CA LEU A 98 -15.28 5.44 13.14
C LEU A 98 -14.13 5.63 14.13
N ILE A 99 -12.90 5.30 13.73
CA ILE A 99 -11.72 5.48 14.56
C ILE A 99 -11.15 6.90 14.37
N ARG A 100 -10.91 7.60 15.48
CA ARG A 100 -10.09 8.82 15.57
C ARG A 100 -9.07 8.62 16.68
N ASN A 101 -7.78 8.88 16.41
CA ASN A 101 -6.69 8.74 17.38
C ASN A 101 -6.70 7.38 18.12
N GLY A 102 -6.99 6.29 17.38
CA GLY A 102 -7.05 4.94 17.92
C GLY A 102 -8.26 4.64 18.83
N GLN A 103 -9.28 5.50 18.87
CA GLN A 103 -10.51 5.30 19.63
C GLN A 103 -11.74 5.39 18.74
N ALA A 104 -12.74 4.54 19.00
CA ALA A 104 -14.01 4.56 18.26
C ALA A 104 -14.90 5.70 18.77
N ALA A 105 -15.50 6.47 17.86
CA ALA A 105 -16.52 7.45 18.19
C ALA A 105 -17.53 7.61 17.04
N THR A 106 -18.75 8.02 17.38
CA THR A 106 -19.83 8.38 16.43
C THR A 106 -19.96 9.89 16.23
N GLU A 107 -19.42 10.65 17.17
CA GLU A 107 -19.35 12.12 17.15
C GLU A 107 -17.92 12.53 17.50
N PHE A 108 -17.35 13.45 16.73
CA PHE A 108 -16.01 13.99 16.91
C PHE A 108 -16.12 15.46 17.30
N GLU A 109 -15.72 15.80 18.52
CA GLU A 109 -15.62 17.18 18.95
C GLU A 109 -14.34 17.81 18.38
N VAL A 110 -14.52 18.94 17.68
CA VAL A 110 -13.45 19.70 17.03
C VAL A 110 -13.74 21.19 17.19
N CYS A 111 -12.72 21.98 17.50
CA CYS A 111 -12.84 23.44 17.58
C CYS A 111 -12.31 24.11 16.30
N PRO A 112 -12.83 25.29 15.92
CA PRO A 112 -12.25 26.10 14.84
C PRO A 112 -10.79 26.43 15.13
N GLY A 113 -9.90 26.26 14.14
CA GLY A 113 -8.47 26.53 14.31
C GLY A 113 -7.68 25.43 15.03
N ASP A 114 -8.34 24.36 15.50
CA ASP A 114 -7.65 23.19 16.05
C ASP A 114 -6.94 22.42 14.92
N THR A 115 -5.62 22.27 15.06
CA THR A 115 -4.75 21.62 14.08
C THR A 115 -4.12 20.33 14.62
N ASP A 116 -4.60 19.78 15.74
CA ASP A 116 -4.06 18.57 16.36
C ASP A 116 -4.13 17.35 15.42
N ALA A 117 -5.09 17.32 14.51
CA ALA A 117 -5.23 16.30 13.47
C ALA A 117 -4.03 16.25 12.48
N LEU A 118 -3.19 17.29 12.48
CA LEU A 118 -2.01 17.40 11.62
C LEU A 118 -0.72 16.96 12.31
N LEU A 119 -0.76 16.65 13.62
CA LEU A 119 0.43 16.38 14.40
C LEU A 119 1.09 15.05 14.00
N PRO A 120 2.44 15.02 13.87
CA PRO A 120 3.19 13.78 13.83
C PRO A 120 3.17 13.03 15.17
N ALA A 121 3.70 11.82 15.19
CA ALA A 121 3.70 10.94 16.36
C ALA A 121 4.47 11.52 17.58
N ASP A 122 5.40 12.45 17.37
CA ASP A 122 6.12 13.14 18.44
C ASP A 122 5.38 14.39 18.99
N GLY A 123 4.25 14.76 18.39
CA GLY A 123 3.38 15.85 18.82
C GLY A 123 3.86 17.25 18.43
N ASN A 124 4.96 17.40 17.69
CA ASN A 124 5.47 18.71 17.29
C ASN A 124 4.92 19.11 15.92
N ASN A 125 4.15 20.20 15.85
CA ASN A 125 3.62 20.67 14.57
C ASN A 125 4.75 21.30 13.72
N PRO A 126 5.07 20.76 12.54
CA PRO A 126 6.16 21.27 11.73
C PRO A 126 5.71 22.35 10.73
N TYR A 127 4.41 22.66 10.65
CA TYR A 127 3.86 23.51 9.60
C TYR A 127 3.86 24.99 10.00
N VAL A 128 4.24 25.87 9.07
CA VAL A 128 4.34 27.33 9.31
C VAL A 128 3.07 28.11 9.03
N ASN A 129 2.10 27.52 8.32
CA ASN A 129 0.90 28.21 7.83
C ASN A 129 -0.38 27.77 8.57
N LEU A 130 -0.27 27.38 9.83
CA LEU A 130 -1.42 26.91 10.61
C LEU A 130 -2.48 27.99 10.83
N GLU A 131 -2.09 29.26 10.76
CA GLU A 131 -3.00 30.41 10.85
C GLU A 131 -4.02 30.44 9.70
N ASP A 132 -3.73 29.83 8.56
CA ASP A 132 -4.66 29.72 7.42
C ASP A 132 -5.95 28.95 7.78
N PHE A 133 -5.91 28.15 8.86
CA PHE A 133 -7.00 27.29 9.28
C PHE A 133 -7.77 27.81 10.50
N GLU A 134 -7.59 29.08 10.91
CA GLU A 134 -8.26 29.66 12.08
C GLU A 134 -9.79 29.58 12.04
N ASN A 135 -10.36 29.48 10.83
CA ASN A 135 -11.80 29.39 10.60
C ASN A 135 -12.27 27.99 10.16
N THR A 136 -11.43 26.96 10.30
CA THR A 136 -11.67 25.62 9.76
C THR A 136 -11.73 24.58 10.88
N LEU A 137 -12.69 23.66 10.82
CA LEU A 137 -12.65 22.42 11.60
C LEU A 137 -11.86 21.38 10.83
N ILE A 138 -10.84 20.78 11.46
CA ILE A 138 -10.05 19.71 10.85
C ILE A 138 -10.19 18.44 11.69
N CYS A 139 -10.72 17.38 11.08
CA CYS A 139 -10.85 16.08 11.72
C CYS A 139 -10.19 14.99 10.88
N LYS A 140 -9.32 14.18 11.47
CA LYS A 140 -8.75 13.00 10.82
C LYS A 140 -9.47 11.75 11.33
N VAL A 141 -10.01 10.94 10.43
CA VAL A 141 -10.76 9.71 10.77
C VAL A 141 -10.32 8.55 9.90
N ALA A 142 -10.26 7.34 10.45
CA ALA A 142 -10.14 6.12 9.66
C ALA A 142 -11.53 5.63 9.25
N LEU A 143 -11.74 5.34 7.97
CA LEU A 143 -13.03 4.91 7.40
C LEU A 143 -13.36 3.45 7.74
N ARG A 144 -13.43 3.14 9.04
CA ARG A 144 -13.68 1.81 9.59
C ARG A 144 -14.14 1.87 11.04
N PRO A 145 -14.86 0.84 11.51
CA PRO A 145 -15.13 0.64 12.92
C PRO A 145 -13.87 0.11 13.63
N ASN A 146 -13.89 0.18 14.96
CA ASN A 146 -12.83 -0.39 15.80
C ASN A 146 -12.91 -1.92 15.95
N ASP A 147 -14.07 -2.50 15.65
CA ASP A 147 -14.29 -3.94 15.71
C ASP A 147 -14.07 -4.60 14.34
N ARG A 148 -13.22 -5.63 14.31
CA ARG A 148 -12.84 -6.33 13.07
C ARG A 148 -14.04 -7.03 12.42
N ALA A 149 -14.91 -7.68 13.20
CA ALA A 149 -16.06 -8.38 12.64
C ALA A 149 -17.05 -7.43 11.97
N THR A 150 -17.21 -6.22 12.54
CA THR A 150 -18.02 -5.14 11.94
C THR A 150 -17.40 -4.64 10.64
N PHE A 151 -16.07 -4.46 10.60
CA PHE A 151 -15.37 -4.09 9.36
C PHE A 151 -15.54 -5.15 8.26
N ASP A 152 -15.38 -6.43 8.61
CA ASP A 152 -15.58 -7.54 7.67
C ASP A 152 -17.02 -7.58 7.16
N THR A 153 -18.02 -7.33 8.01
CA THR A 153 -19.42 -7.21 7.59
C THR A 153 -19.63 -6.07 6.59
N TRP A 154 -19.01 -4.91 6.81
CA TRP A 154 -19.09 -3.78 5.86
C TRP A 154 -18.49 -4.15 4.51
N ALA A 155 -17.35 -4.83 4.53
CA ALA A 155 -16.68 -5.31 3.33
C ALA A 155 -17.51 -6.33 2.53
N GLU A 156 -18.07 -7.32 3.22
CA GLU A 156 -18.95 -8.34 2.63
C GLU A 156 -20.19 -7.70 1.97
N ASN A 157 -20.81 -6.72 2.64
CA ASN A 157 -21.95 -5.99 2.09
C ASN A 157 -21.59 -5.26 0.78
N MET A 158 -20.44 -4.60 0.74
CA MET A 158 -19.99 -3.89 -0.47
C MET A 158 -19.74 -4.87 -1.63
N THR A 159 -19.08 -5.99 -1.36
CA THR A 159 -18.81 -7.04 -2.37
C THR A 159 -20.10 -7.68 -2.88
N ALA A 160 -21.04 -8.00 -1.99
CA ALA A 160 -22.32 -8.62 -2.36
C ALA A 160 -23.20 -7.72 -3.23
N ASN A 161 -23.13 -6.40 -3.02
CA ASN A 161 -23.96 -5.43 -3.72
C ASN A 161 -23.28 -4.85 -4.97
N GLY A 162 -22.04 -5.24 -5.27
CA GLY A 162 -21.26 -4.78 -6.43
C GLY A 162 -21.14 -3.26 -6.52
N ALA A 163 -21.26 -2.58 -5.38
CA ALA A 163 -21.53 -1.16 -5.30
C ALA A 163 -20.50 -0.44 -4.45
N VAL A 164 -20.41 0.86 -4.68
CA VAL A 164 -19.55 1.79 -3.97
C VAL A 164 -20.34 2.36 -2.79
N GLY A 165 -19.76 2.30 -1.58
CA GLY A 165 -20.37 2.91 -0.40
C GLY A 165 -20.40 4.42 -0.56
N VAL A 166 -21.47 5.08 -0.13
CA VAL A 166 -21.54 6.56 -0.14
C VAL A 166 -21.54 7.04 1.29
N LEU A 167 -20.75 8.08 1.59
CA LEU A 167 -20.69 8.73 2.89
C LEU A 167 -21.08 10.20 2.80
N GLN A 168 -21.57 10.72 3.93
CA GLN A 168 -21.98 12.11 4.13
C GLN A 168 -21.40 12.64 5.45
N ILE A 169 -21.26 13.97 5.54
CA ILE A 169 -20.81 14.67 6.74
C ILE A 169 -22.02 15.34 7.39
N LYS A 170 -22.11 15.24 8.72
CA LYS A 170 -23.04 16.01 9.54
C LYS A 170 -22.27 16.84 10.55
N VAL A 171 -22.67 18.10 10.67
CA VAL A 171 -22.11 19.06 11.62
C VAL A 171 -23.20 19.51 12.58
N ALA A 172 -22.91 19.55 13.88
CA ALA A 172 -23.82 20.04 14.91
C ALA A 172 -23.07 20.92 15.93
N SER A 173 -23.71 21.98 16.43
CA SER A 173 -23.15 22.83 17.50
C SER A 173 -24.25 23.56 18.26
N ASP A 174 -24.05 23.73 19.57
CA ASP A 174 -24.94 24.52 20.43
C ASP A 174 -24.73 26.04 20.23
N ALA A 175 -23.60 26.43 19.63
CA ALA A 175 -23.24 27.81 19.29
C ALA A 175 -24.13 28.40 18.18
N LEU A 176 -24.75 27.55 17.37
CA LEU A 176 -25.66 27.93 16.28
C LEU A 176 -27.05 28.40 16.76
N MET A 177 -27.24 28.65 18.07
CA MET A 177 -28.46 29.10 18.79
C MET A 177 -29.78 28.99 18.01
N THR A 178 -30.55 27.92 18.27
CA THR A 178 -31.99 27.78 17.96
C THR A 178 -32.37 27.96 16.48
N TYR A 179 -31.74 27.19 15.61
CA TYR A 179 -32.45 26.50 14.53
C TYR A 179 -32.07 25.03 14.65
N GLU A 180 -33.00 24.16 15.09
CA GLU A 180 -32.93 22.73 14.77
C GLU A 180 -33.23 22.59 13.27
N GLU A 181 -32.38 23.15 12.41
CA GLU A 181 -32.20 22.50 11.13
C GLU A 181 -31.33 21.29 11.42
N GLN A 182 -31.93 20.10 11.27
CA GLN A 182 -31.19 19.07 10.55
C GLN A 182 -30.73 19.75 9.26
N ILE A 183 -29.52 20.30 9.26
CA ILE A 183 -28.85 20.63 8.02
C ILE A 183 -28.52 19.26 7.44
N ASN A 184 -29.50 18.68 6.75
CA ASN A 184 -29.30 17.58 5.83
C ASN A 184 -28.37 18.17 4.77
N PHE A 185 -27.07 17.92 4.89
CA PHE A 185 -26.08 18.32 3.88
C PHE A 185 -26.25 17.45 2.62
N GLU A 186 -27.42 17.54 1.98
CA GLU A 186 -27.62 17.33 0.55
C GLU A 186 -27.41 18.65 -0.23
N HIS A 187 -27.21 19.79 0.45
CA HIS A 187 -27.29 21.11 -0.16
C HIS A 187 -26.08 22.03 0.09
N ILE A 188 -24.90 21.62 -0.37
CA ILE A 188 -23.97 22.54 -1.05
C ILE A 188 -23.69 21.94 -2.43
N ILE A 189 -24.69 22.02 -3.30
CA ILE A 189 -24.51 21.99 -4.75
C ILE A 189 -25.00 23.36 -5.22
N SER A 190 -24.11 24.10 -5.88
CA SER A 190 -24.44 25.33 -6.60
C SER A 190 -25.73 25.15 -7.42
N PRO A 191 -26.63 26.15 -7.49
CA PRO A 191 -27.75 26.10 -8.42
C PRO A 191 -27.22 26.03 -9.86
N GLY A 192 -27.20 24.84 -10.47
CA GLY A 192 -26.82 24.64 -11.87
C GLY A 192 -25.92 23.45 -12.18
N ASP A 193 -25.32 22.80 -11.18
CA ASP A 193 -24.45 21.64 -11.40
C ASP A 193 -25.22 20.31 -11.32
N ALA A 194 -24.92 19.38 -12.23
CA ALA A 194 -25.46 18.03 -12.25
C ALA A 194 -25.24 17.32 -10.88
N PRO A 195 -26.13 16.39 -10.46
CA PRO A 195 -26.02 15.71 -9.17
C PRO A 195 -24.67 15.00 -9.07
N ARG A 196 -23.75 15.55 -8.27
CA ARG A 196 -22.50 14.88 -7.94
C ARG A 196 -22.83 13.81 -6.90
N ILE A 197 -22.60 12.56 -7.27
CA ILE A 197 -22.68 11.38 -6.42
C ILE A 197 -21.80 11.65 -5.19
N GLY A 198 -22.29 11.40 -3.97
CA GLY A 198 -21.60 11.74 -2.72
C GLY A 198 -20.19 11.12 -2.58
N PHE A 199 -19.48 11.44 -1.50
CA PHE A 199 -18.15 10.86 -1.26
C PHE A 199 -18.22 9.34 -1.24
N THR A 200 -17.39 8.70 -2.05
CA THR A 200 -17.47 7.28 -2.31
C THR A 200 -16.39 6.49 -1.59
N VAL A 201 -16.68 5.23 -1.25
CA VAL A 201 -15.73 4.32 -0.64
C VAL A 201 -15.73 3.00 -1.39
N GLU A 202 -14.55 2.54 -1.78
CA GLU A 202 -14.34 1.26 -2.44
C GLU A 202 -13.80 0.19 -1.49
N ASN A 203 -14.09 -1.08 -1.79
CA ASN A 203 -13.58 -2.22 -1.05
C ASN A 203 -12.29 -2.78 -1.72
N LYS A 204 -11.12 -2.52 -1.12
CA LYS A 204 -9.81 -3.03 -1.57
C LYS A 204 -8.94 -3.46 -0.39
N ILE A 205 -8.01 -4.37 -0.65
CA ILE A 205 -6.84 -4.59 0.22
C ILE A 205 -5.84 -3.48 -0.05
N VAL A 206 -5.31 -2.86 1.00
CA VAL A 206 -4.35 -1.74 0.87
C VAL A 206 -3.02 -2.12 1.50
N TYR A 207 -1.94 -1.89 0.76
CA TYR A 207 -0.59 -1.84 1.31
C TYR A 207 -0.07 -0.41 1.32
N GLU A 208 0.18 0.12 2.52
CA GLU A 208 0.81 1.42 2.69
C GLU A 208 2.31 1.24 2.96
N ILE A 209 3.14 1.80 2.10
CA ILE A 209 4.60 1.75 2.16
C ILE A 209 5.11 3.11 2.63
N TYR A 210 5.98 3.13 3.63
CA TYR A 210 6.44 4.35 4.27
C TYR A 210 7.92 4.58 4.02
N HIS A 211 8.27 5.83 3.72
CA HIS A 211 9.66 6.28 3.71
C HIS A 211 10.29 6.07 5.11
N PRO A 212 11.56 5.64 5.20
CA PRO A 212 12.24 5.40 6.49
C PRO A 212 12.22 6.61 7.43
N GLU A 213 12.33 7.81 6.87
CA GLU A 213 12.41 9.06 7.62
C GLU A 213 11.03 9.70 7.90
N ASN A 214 9.93 9.09 7.44
CA ASN A 214 8.60 9.67 7.63
C ASN A 214 8.23 9.70 9.13
N ALA A 215 8.25 10.88 9.75
CA ALA A 215 7.92 11.05 11.17
C ALA A 215 6.45 10.71 11.50
N PHE A 216 5.55 10.81 10.52
CA PHE A 216 4.12 10.54 10.63
C PHE A 216 3.75 9.06 10.48
N ASN A 217 4.70 8.20 10.10
CA ASN A 217 4.48 6.76 9.96
C ASN A 217 3.92 6.17 11.28
N PRO A 218 2.64 5.78 11.35
CA PRO A 218 2.02 5.36 12.62
C PRO A 218 2.44 3.93 13.00
N LEU A 219 3.19 3.24 12.13
CA LEU A 219 3.60 1.88 12.37
C LEU A 219 4.66 1.84 13.49
N GLY A 220 4.47 0.92 14.42
CA GLY A 220 5.41 0.67 15.50
C GLY A 220 6.76 0.13 15.01
N THR A 221 7.57 -0.33 15.95
CA THR A 221 8.87 -0.92 15.69
C THR A 221 8.80 -2.46 15.62
N HIS A 222 9.87 -3.07 15.13
CA HIS A 222 10.14 -4.50 15.28
C HIS A 222 11.63 -4.72 15.52
N THR A 223 12.00 -5.91 15.97
CA THR A 223 13.41 -6.28 16.16
C THR A 223 13.94 -6.97 14.91
N TYR A 224 14.99 -6.43 14.31
CA TYR A 224 15.74 -7.06 13.21
C TYR A 224 17.23 -7.07 13.56
N ARG A 225 17.87 -8.25 13.51
CA ARG A 225 19.30 -8.43 13.87
C ARG A 225 19.69 -7.84 15.25
N ASN A 226 18.78 -7.94 16.22
CA ASN A 226 18.90 -7.36 17.57
C ASN A 226 18.87 -5.82 17.62
N GLU A 227 18.44 -5.17 16.55
CA GLU A 227 18.22 -3.73 16.49
C GLU A 227 16.71 -3.45 16.39
N GLU A 228 16.26 -2.40 17.07
CA GLU A 228 14.90 -1.90 16.94
C GLU A 228 14.81 -1.03 15.69
N VAL A 229 13.96 -1.44 14.75
CA VAL A 229 13.78 -0.79 13.46
C VAL A 229 12.30 -0.52 13.21
N ARG A 230 12.01 0.65 12.63
CA ARG A 230 10.63 1.04 12.32
C ARG A 230 10.04 0.12 11.25
N ARG A 231 8.77 -0.24 11.41
CA ARG A 231 8.03 -0.93 10.35
C ARG A 231 7.79 0.04 9.19
N ARG A 232 7.84 -0.49 7.97
CA ARG A 232 7.79 0.28 6.72
C ARG A 232 6.58 -0.04 5.87
N ILE A 233 5.87 -1.13 6.18
CA ILE A 233 4.74 -1.59 5.38
C ILE A 233 3.58 -1.93 6.32
N GLY A 234 2.46 -1.26 6.10
CA GLY A 234 1.19 -1.54 6.75
C GLY A 234 0.21 -2.19 5.78
N LYS A 235 -0.69 -3.02 6.30
CA LYS A 235 -1.75 -3.70 5.54
C LYS A 235 -3.11 -3.36 6.14
N ILE A 236 -4.02 -2.85 5.32
CA ILE A 236 -5.46 -2.83 5.62
C ILE A 236 -6.04 -4.05 4.90
N GLY A 237 -6.24 -5.14 5.65
CA GLY A 237 -6.70 -6.42 5.12
C GLY A 237 -8.21 -6.43 4.93
N ASN A 238 -8.66 -6.89 3.76
CA ASN A 238 -10.07 -7.05 3.42
C ASN A 238 -10.29 -8.34 2.62
N ASP A 239 -10.71 -9.39 3.32
CA ASP A 239 -10.75 -10.75 2.77
C ASP A 239 -11.90 -10.93 1.76
N SER A 240 -12.82 -9.96 1.67
CA SER A 240 -13.92 -9.94 0.70
C SER A 240 -13.57 -9.22 -0.60
N SER A 241 -12.36 -8.66 -0.73
CA SER A 241 -11.91 -7.96 -1.93
C SER A 241 -11.03 -8.85 -2.81
N ASP A 242 -11.20 -8.71 -4.12
CA ASP A 242 -10.35 -9.30 -5.16
C ASP A 242 -9.40 -8.26 -5.78
N ARG A 243 -9.23 -7.09 -5.15
CA ARG A 243 -8.38 -6.00 -5.65
C ARG A 243 -7.40 -5.52 -4.57
N VAL A 244 -6.15 -5.32 -4.97
CA VAL A 244 -5.08 -4.83 -4.10
C VAL A 244 -4.55 -3.51 -4.64
N THR A 245 -4.44 -2.49 -3.78
CA THR A 245 -3.76 -1.23 -4.11
C THR A 245 -2.50 -1.03 -3.27
N TYR A 246 -1.53 -0.32 -3.84
CA TYR A 246 -0.26 0.01 -3.22
C TYR A 246 -0.08 1.52 -3.18
N ILE A 247 0.14 2.04 -1.99
CA ILE A 247 0.27 3.47 -1.73
C ILE A 247 1.60 3.73 -1.05
N PHE A 248 2.30 4.78 -1.46
CA PHE A 248 3.51 5.24 -0.81
C PHE A 248 3.29 6.55 -0.05
N ARG A 249 3.84 6.63 1.16
CA ARG A 249 3.94 7.85 1.96
C ARG A 249 5.39 8.28 2.06
N ASN A 250 5.71 9.46 1.51
CA ASN A 250 7.08 9.97 1.46
C ASN A 250 7.57 10.51 2.83
N ALA A 251 8.76 11.11 2.86
CA ALA A 251 9.38 11.61 4.09
C ALA A 251 8.57 12.70 4.82
N ILE A 252 7.79 13.48 4.07
CA ILE A 252 6.96 14.58 4.59
C ILE A 252 5.46 14.24 4.62
N ASP A 253 5.14 12.93 4.53
CA ASP A 253 3.79 12.37 4.66
C ASP A 253 2.80 12.73 3.54
N ASN A 254 3.31 13.06 2.36
CA ASN A 254 2.52 13.04 1.13
C ASN A 254 2.32 11.63 0.61
N GLU A 255 1.17 11.44 -0.01
CA GLU A 255 0.67 10.18 -0.46
C GLU A 255 0.70 10.06 -1.99
N TYR A 256 1.10 8.89 -2.48
CA TYR A 256 1.22 8.58 -3.89
C TYR A 256 0.66 7.19 -4.19
N ASP A 257 -0.33 7.11 -5.07
CA ASP A 257 -0.83 5.84 -5.60
C ASP A 257 0.20 5.24 -6.55
N LEU A 258 0.68 4.02 -6.26
CA LEU A 258 1.71 3.39 -7.08
C LEU A 258 1.10 2.57 -8.21
N CYS A 259 0.20 1.65 -7.85
CA CYS A 259 -0.53 0.81 -8.79
C CYS A 259 -1.62 0.01 -8.08
N GLU A 260 -2.48 -0.58 -8.89
CA GLU A 260 -3.52 -1.51 -8.47
C GLU A 260 -3.40 -2.83 -9.24
N CYS A 261 -3.69 -3.95 -8.57
CA CYS A 261 -3.60 -5.29 -9.14
C CYS A 261 -4.81 -6.14 -8.76
N ASP A 262 -5.24 -7.00 -9.69
CA ASP A 262 -6.22 -8.05 -9.40
C ASP A 262 -5.59 -9.13 -8.52
N LEU A 263 -6.33 -9.55 -7.49
CA LEU A 263 -6.00 -10.65 -6.61
C LEU A 263 -6.56 -11.95 -7.17
N SER A 264 -5.74 -12.98 -7.11
CA SER A 264 -6.11 -14.35 -7.43
C SER A 264 -5.59 -15.29 -6.35
N THR A 265 -6.08 -16.52 -6.34
CA THR A 265 -5.57 -17.55 -5.45
C THR A 265 -5.07 -18.76 -6.23
N ALA A 266 -4.06 -19.42 -5.70
CA ALA A 266 -3.55 -20.69 -6.20
C ALA A 266 -3.33 -21.66 -5.05
N ARG A 267 -3.34 -22.97 -5.34
CA ARG A 267 -2.99 -23.98 -4.33
C ARG A 267 -1.51 -23.85 -3.96
N ARG A 268 -1.21 -23.78 -2.67
CA ARG A 268 0.15 -23.61 -2.15
C ARG A 268 1.07 -24.73 -2.62
N ARG A 269 2.26 -24.34 -3.05
CA ARG A 269 3.31 -25.25 -3.51
C ARG A 269 4.41 -25.39 -2.48
N ALA A 270 4.95 -26.58 -2.36
CA ALA A 270 6.26 -26.76 -1.73
C ALA A 270 7.37 -26.27 -2.67
N ASN A 271 8.58 -26.07 -2.13
CA ASN A 271 9.76 -25.81 -2.95
C ASN A 271 9.94 -26.88 -4.03
N GLY A 272 10.36 -26.42 -5.20
CA GLY A 272 10.53 -27.25 -6.39
C GLY A 272 11.62 -28.30 -6.24
N GLN A 273 11.51 -29.37 -7.00
CA GLN A 273 12.49 -30.45 -7.04
C GLN A 273 12.97 -30.67 -8.46
N THR A 274 14.28 -30.74 -8.68
CA THR A 274 14.83 -31.07 -9.99
C THR A 274 14.68 -32.56 -10.27
N ILE A 275 14.11 -32.91 -11.42
CA ILE A 275 13.88 -34.28 -11.85
C ILE A 275 14.70 -34.57 -13.10
N SER A 276 15.35 -35.74 -13.13
CA SER A 276 16.06 -36.21 -14.32
C SER A 276 15.08 -36.77 -15.35
N THR A 277 15.40 -36.68 -16.64
CA THR A 277 14.60 -37.28 -17.72
C THR A 277 14.31 -38.76 -17.49
N ALA A 278 15.28 -39.51 -16.97
CA ALA A 278 15.09 -40.93 -16.64
C ALA A 278 14.07 -41.15 -15.51
N SER A 279 14.09 -40.29 -14.48
CA SER A 279 13.10 -40.35 -13.39
C SER A 279 11.72 -39.94 -13.90
N PHE A 280 11.64 -38.90 -14.72
CA PHE A 280 10.38 -38.48 -15.37
C PHE A 280 9.74 -39.64 -16.15
N ASN A 281 10.49 -40.24 -17.08
CA ASN A 281 9.98 -41.33 -17.91
C ASN A 281 9.58 -42.58 -17.12
N ARG A 282 10.23 -42.86 -16.00
CA ARG A 282 9.99 -44.05 -15.18
C ARG A 282 8.85 -43.86 -14.18
N ASN A 283 8.82 -42.71 -13.51
CA ASN A 283 8.04 -42.50 -12.29
C ASN A 283 6.90 -41.49 -12.46
N TYR A 284 6.92 -40.68 -13.53
CA TYR A 284 6.01 -39.54 -13.70
C TYR A 284 5.37 -39.50 -15.10
N SER A 285 5.30 -40.63 -15.81
CA SER A 285 4.66 -40.73 -17.13
C SER A 285 3.12 -40.80 -17.07
N ASN A 286 2.54 -40.86 -15.86
CA ASN A 286 1.10 -40.98 -15.60
C ASN A 286 0.41 -39.64 -15.29
N TYR A 287 0.81 -38.56 -15.97
CA TYR A 287 0.13 -37.27 -15.86
C TYR A 287 -1.31 -37.37 -16.39
N THR A 288 -2.21 -36.59 -15.82
CA THR A 288 -3.63 -36.54 -16.22
C THR A 288 -3.85 -35.65 -17.44
N SER A 289 -3.05 -34.60 -17.58
CA SER A 289 -3.04 -33.71 -18.74
C SER A 289 -1.69 -33.02 -18.89
N SER A 290 -1.47 -32.40 -20.04
CA SER A 290 -0.31 -31.56 -20.30
C SER A 290 -0.70 -30.39 -21.19
N GLU A 291 -0.06 -29.25 -20.99
CA GLU A 291 -0.28 -28.04 -21.78
C GLU A 291 1.02 -27.28 -22.03
N ALA A 292 1.01 -26.39 -23.02
CA ALA A 292 2.13 -25.48 -23.24
C ALA A 292 2.25 -24.52 -22.06
N ALA A 293 3.48 -24.28 -21.59
CA ALA A 293 3.71 -23.28 -20.56
C ALA A 293 3.51 -21.85 -21.12
N PRO A 294 3.22 -20.85 -20.26
CA PRO A 294 3.06 -19.46 -20.70
C PRO A 294 4.26 -18.93 -21.48
N GLN A 295 3.99 -18.21 -22.58
CA GLN A 295 5.04 -17.65 -23.43
C GLN A 295 5.84 -16.57 -22.69
N GLY A 296 7.15 -16.54 -22.94
CA GLY A 296 8.04 -15.48 -22.45
C GLY A 296 9.08 -15.93 -21.43
N GLY A 297 9.33 -17.22 -21.23
CA GLY A 297 10.41 -17.74 -20.39
C GLY A 297 10.99 -19.05 -20.92
N ASP A 298 11.78 -19.75 -20.10
CA ASP A 298 12.39 -21.05 -20.48
C ASP A 298 11.45 -22.26 -20.29
N ALA A 299 10.28 -22.07 -19.70
CA ALA A 299 9.28 -23.13 -19.55
C ALA A 299 8.60 -23.40 -20.91
N GLU A 300 8.45 -24.68 -21.25
CA GLU A 300 7.85 -25.11 -22.53
C GLU A 300 6.55 -25.91 -22.32
N THR A 301 6.52 -26.79 -21.32
CA THR A 301 5.37 -27.69 -21.10
C THR A 301 5.13 -27.90 -19.61
N ASN A 302 3.87 -27.84 -19.20
CA ASN A 302 3.42 -28.21 -17.86
C ASN A 302 2.66 -29.53 -17.93
N TYR A 303 3.02 -30.47 -17.06
CA TYR A 303 2.35 -31.76 -16.87
C TYR A 303 1.61 -31.74 -15.53
N HIS A 304 0.32 -32.04 -15.56
CA HIS A 304 -0.56 -32.00 -14.40
C HIS A 304 -0.85 -33.41 -13.90
N TYR A 305 -0.90 -33.59 -12.58
CA TYR A 305 -1.07 -34.90 -11.95
C TYR A 305 -2.32 -34.93 -11.06
N ALA A 306 -2.86 -36.14 -10.85
CA ALA A 306 -4.03 -36.34 -10.01
C ALA A 306 -3.82 -35.95 -8.53
N ASP A 307 -2.56 -35.98 -8.06
CA ASP A 307 -2.17 -35.52 -6.72
C ASP A 307 -2.06 -33.97 -6.63
N GLY A 308 -2.43 -33.27 -7.70
CA GLY A 308 -2.34 -31.82 -7.83
C GLY A 308 -0.93 -31.29 -8.07
N SER A 309 0.10 -32.15 -8.11
CA SER A 309 1.45 -31.70 -8.45
C SER A 309 1.55 -31.27 -9.91
N ILE A 310 2.47 -30.35 -10.17
CA ILE A 310 2.79 -29.88 -11.53
C ILE A 310 4.26 -30.16 -11.79
N ILE A 311 4.56 -30.75 -12.95
CA ILE A 311 5.93 -30.85 -13.45
C ILE A 311 6.07 -29.93 -14.66
N SER A 312 6.95 -28.94 -14.58
CA SER A 312 7.29 -28.08 -15.69
C SER A 312 8.58 -28.56 -16.36
N HIS A 313 8.58 -28.57 -17.69
CA HIS A 313 9.71 -28.92 -18.53
C HIS A 313 10.11 -27.75 -19.41
N GLY A 314 11.42 -27.65 -19.66
CA GLY A 314 12.00 -26.82 -20.71
C GLY A 314 13.37 -27.36 -21.11
N THR A 315 13.74 -27.18 -22.38
CA THR A 315 14.94 -27.77 -22.98
C THR A 315 16.21 -27.36 -22.23
N ARG A 316 16.25 -26.13 -21.71
CA ARG A 316 17.44 -25.57 -21.05
C ARG A 316 17.67 -26.07 -19.62
N TYR A 317 16.61 -26.27 -18.83
CA TYR A 317 16.74 -26.59 -17.40
C TYR A 317 16.11 -27.93 -16.99
N GLY A 318 15.60 -28.71 -17.95
CA GLY A 318 15.04 -30.04 -17.72
C GLY A 318 13.68 -29.99 -17.02
N TYR A 319 13.41 -30.97 -16.16
CA TYR A 319 12.14 -31.12 -15.44
C TYR A 319 12.25 -30.59 -14.01
N LYS A 320 11.26 -29.81 -13.57
CA LYS A 320 11.08 -29.38 -12.17
C LYS A 320 9.70 -29.79 -11.70
N ARG A 321 9.59 -30.41 -10.51
CA ARG A 321 8.31 -30.76 -9.88
C ARG A 321 7.97 -29.81 -8.75
N TYR A 322 6.73 -29.35 -8.73
CA TYR A 322 6.13 -28.52 -7.71
C TYR A 322 4.97 -29.32 -7.10
N ALA A 323 5.23 -29.93 -5.94
CA ALA A 323 4.19 -30.62 -5.19
C ALA A 323 3.31 -29.61 -4.46
N LEU A 324 2.08 -30.00 -4.13
CA LEU A 324 1.29 -29.26 -3.14
C LEU A 324 1.98 -29.30 -1.78
N ALA A 325 1.97 -28.18 -1.05
CA ALA A 325 2.47 -28.14 0.33
C ALA A 325 1.59 -29.02 1.24
N SER A 326 0.27 -28.88 1.10
CA SER A 326 -0.74 -29.69 1.80
C SER A 326 -1.64 -30.42 0.79
N PRO A 327 -1.26 -31.62 0.31
CA PRO A 327 -2.00 -32.31 -0.76
C PRO A 327 -3.47 -32.62 -0.42
N ASN A 328 -3.77 -32.84 0.86
CA ASN A 328 -5.09 -33.23 1.34
C ASN A 328 -5.95 -32.03 1.78
N ASP A 329 -5.44 -30.81 1.71
CA ASP A 329 -6.14 -29.61 2.13
C ASP A 329 -6.45 -28.73 0.90
N PRO A 330 -7.70 -28.75 0.39
CA PRO A 330 -8.10 -27.93 -0.76
C PRO A 330 -8.05 -26.44 -0.48
N ASP A 331 -8.07 -26.04 0.79
CA ASP A 331 -8.16 -24.64 1.25
C ASP A 331 -6.77 -24.06 1.58
N ASP A 332 -5.70 -24.86 1.47
CA ASP A 332 -4.31 -24.37 1.51
C ASP A 332 -3.98 -23.59 0.21
N LEU A 333 -4.42 -22.33 0.22
CA LEU A 333 -4.28 -21.37 -0.84
C LEU A 333 -3.18 -20.34 -0.53
N VAL A 334 -2.63 -19.77 -1.60
CA VAL A 334 -1.76 -18.60 -1.58
C VAL A 334 -2.40 -17.49 -2.40
N GLU A 335 -2.35 -16.29 -1.87
CA GLU A 335 -2.70 -15.06 -2.57
C GLU A 335 -1.63 -14.70 -3.57
N LEU A 336 -2.04 -14.40 -4.80
CA LEU A 336 -1.17 -13.96 -5.88
C LEU A 336 -1.79 -12.77 -6.60
N ILE A 337 -1.01 -11.72 -6.78
CA ILE A 337 -1.33 -10.64 -7.70
C ILE A 337 -0.58 -10.84 -9.01
N ARG A 338 -1.17 -10.40 -10.12
CA ARG A 338 -0.44 -10.23 -11.37
C ARG A 338 0.17 -8.84 -11.38
N MET A 339 1.50 -8.77 -11.32
CA MET A 339 2.22 -7.50 -11.37
C MET A 339 1.96 -6.76 -12.72
N PRO A 340 2.05 -5.41 -12.73
CA PRO A 340 1.99 -4.63 -13.96
C PRO A 340 3.06 -5.05 -14.96
N ASP A 341 2.72 -5.10 -16.26
CA ASP A 341 3.67 -5.50 -17.32
C ASP A 341 4.88 -4.57 -17.45
N ASN A 342 4.72 -3.33 -16.99
CA ASN A 342 5.77 -2.40 -16.64
C ASN A 342 5.24 -1.52 -15.51
N LEU A 343 6.14 -0.98 -14.69
CA LEU A 343 5.82 0.09 -13.75
C LEU A 343 6.79 1.23 -14.00
N ASN A 344 6.26 2.45 -14.12
CA ASN A 344 7.03 3.66 -14.36
C ASN A 344 6.40 4.82 -13.59
N VAL A 345 6.34 4.68 -12.26
CA VAL A 345 6.00 5.80 -11.37
C VAL A 345 7.24 6.66 -11.25
N ASN A 346 7.10 7.94 -11.62
CA ASN A 346 8.14 8.96 -11.56
C ASN A 346 7.44 10.31 -11.38
N GLU A 347 7.11 10.62 -10.13
CA GLU A 347 6.28 11.75 -9.74
C GLU A 347 6.99 12.62 -8.71
N GLY A 348 6.64 13.90 -8.65
CA GLY A 348 7.19 14.87 -7.71
C GLY A 348 8.66 15.23 -7.95
N GLU A 349 9.19 16.08 -7.07
CA GLU A 349 10.58 16.56 -7.08
C GLU A 349 11.07 16.75 -5.63
N GLY A 350 12.39 16.73 -5.40
CA GLY A 350 12.96 16.90 -4.06
C GLY A 350 12.44 15.87 -3.06
N ASP A 351 11.97 16.30 -1.89
CA ASP A 351 11.36 15.43 -0.88
C ASP A 351 10.04 14.77 -1.32
N ASN A 352 9.44 15.30 -2.40
CA ASN A 352 8.26 14.75 -3.06
C ASN A 352 8.61 13.75 -4.18
N ASN A 353 9.89 13.55 -4.50
CA ASN A 353 10.27 12.60 -5.54
C ASN A 353 9.89 11.18 -5.15
N VAL A 354 9.07 10.55 -5.99
CA VAL A 354 8.70 9.14 -5.90
C VAL A 354 9.02 8.48 -7.22
N ARG A 355 9.95 7.52 -7.17
CA ARG A 355 10.29 6.71 -8.33
C ARG A 355 10.21 5.23 -8.04
N ALA A 356 9.18 4.58 -8.58
CA ALA A 356 9.05 3.13 -8.57
C ALA A 356 9.02 2.63 -10.02
N THR A 357 10.16 2.21 -10.55
CA THR A 357 10.28 1.79 -11.95
C THR A 357 10.91 0.42 -12.08
N PHE A 358 10.29 -0.46 -12.87
CA PHE A 358 10.91 -1.71 -13.30
C PHE A 358 10.40 -2.16 -14.67
N THR A 359 11.21 -2.98 -15.34
CA THR A 359 10.82 -3.67 -16.58
C THR A 359 11.08 -5.18 -16.47
N TYR A 360 10.38 -5.97 -17.29
CA TYR A 360 10.67 -7.40 -17.39
C TYR A 360 11.70 -7.73 -18.46
N ARG A 361 12.48 -8.78 -18.21
CA ARG A 361 13.32 -9.40 -19.24
C ARG A 361 13.13 -10.91 -19.26
N ASN A 362 12.69 -11.41 -20.41
CA ASN A 362 12.61 -12.85 -20.72
C ASN A 362 11.95 -13.68 -19.61
N THR A 363 10.84 -13.17 -19.07
CA THR A 363 10.07 -13.92 -18.07
C THR A 363 8.56 -13.79 -18.26
N ALA A 364 7.89 -14.92 -18.05
CA ALA A 364 6.45 -15.03 -17.89
C ALA A 364 6.04 -15.17 -16.41
N ARG A 365 7.01 -15.23 -15.49
CA ARG A 365 6.80 -15.31 -14.04
C ARG A 365 6.46 -13.92 -13.49
N ARG A 366 5.24 -13.46 -13.72
CA ARG A 366 4.73 -12.11 -13.39
C ARG A 366 3.74 -12.10 -12.23
N TYR A 367 3.66 -13.19 -11.48
CA TYR A 367 2.80 -13.31 -10.31
C TYR A 367 3.65 -13.32 -9.06
N CYS A 368 3.19 -12.69 -8.00
CA CYS A 368 3.85 -12.70 -6.71
C CYS A 368 2.84 -12.59 -5.57
N ASN A 369 3.29 -12.93 -4.36
CA ASN A 369 2.56 -12.64 -3.14
C ASN A 369 2.39 -11.11 -3.03
N PRO A 370 1.19 -10.60 -2.69
CA PRO A 370 0.94 -9.16 -2.61
C PRO A 370 1.84 -8.43 -1.60
N GLU A 371 2.21 -9.09 -0.50
CA GLU A 371 3.10 -8.55 0.53
C GLU A 371 4.55 -8.45 0.01
N SER A 372 5.01 -9.49 -0.70
CA SER A 372 6.31 -9.48 -1.36
C SER A 372 6.39 -8.36 -2.41
N PHE A 373 5.29 -8.07 -3.12
CA PHE A 373 5.24 -6.96 -4.05
C PHE A 373 5.33 -5.60 -3.36
N ALA A 374 4.64 -5.40 -2.22
CA ALA A 374 4.79 -4.18 -1.42
C ALA A 374 6.25 -3.98 -1.00
N GLY A 375 6.92 -5.06 -0.57
CA GLY A 375 8.36 -5.06 -0.29
C GLY A 375 9.18 -4.61 -1.50
N PHE A 376 8.93 -5.22 -2.67
CA PHE A 376 9.65 -4.89 -3.90
C PHE A 376 9.40 -3.45 -4.36
N LEU A 377 8.18 -2.92 -4.25
CA LEU A 377 7.87 -1.52 -4.54
C LEU A 377 8.67 -0.57 -3.63
N GLY A 378 8.76 -0.88 -2.33
CA GLY A 378 9.61 -0.13 -1.39
C GLY A 378 11.09 -0.14 -1.80
N VAL A 379 11.61 -1.28 -2.27
CA VAL A 379 12.98 -1.39 -2.83
C VAL A 379 13.17 -0.46 -4.02
N LEU A 380 12.21 -0.41 -4.96
CA LEU A 380 12.31 0.45 -6.13
C LEU A 380 12.35 1.93 -5.75
N ILE A 381 11.50 2.33 -4.81
CA ILE A 381 11.42 3.70 -4.29
C ILE A 381 12.71 4.09 -3.57
N GLN A 382 13.22 3.24 -2.68
CA GLN A 382 14.48 3.50 -1.96
C GLN A 382 15.69 3.58 -2.92
N LEU A 383 15.64 2.88 -4.05
CA LEU A 383 16.70 2.96 -5.04
C LEU A 383 16.66 4.24 -5.87
N ASP A 384 15.45 4.75 -6.17
CA ASP A 384 15.22 5.88 -7.07
C ASP A 384 15.93 5.69 -8.42
N ARG A 385 15.62 4.58 -9.12
CA ARG A 385 16.24 4.23 -10.41
C ARG A 385 15.24 3.75 -11.45
N GLU A 386 15.60 3.93 -12.72
CA GLU A 386 14.84 3.45 -13.89
C GLU A 386 15.40 2.14 -14.48
N ASP A 387 16.63 1.74 -14.12
CA ASP A 387 17.34 0.61 -14.74
C ASP A 387 17.16 -0.74 -14.02
N VAL A 388 16.15 -0.87 -13.15
CA VAL A 388 15.82 -2.13 -12.49
C VAL A 388 15.08 -3.06 -13.45
N VAL A 389 15.61 -4.26 -13.64
CA VAL A 389 15.03 -5.28 -14.52
C VAL A 389 14.66 -6.51 -13.71
N CYS A 390 13.36 -6.82 -13.62
CA CYS A 390 12.85 -8.04 -13.03
C CYS A 390 12.99 -9.20 -14.02
N THR A 391 13.58 -10.31 -13.57
CA THR A 391 13.76 -11.54 -14.35
C THR A 391 12.83 -12.67 -13.89
N GLY A 392 11.98 -12.42 -12.90
CA GLY A 392 10.80 -13.22 -12.63
C GLY A 392 10.55 -13.51 -11.15
N MET A 393 9.31 -13.86 -10.89
CA MET A 393 8.73 -14.25 -9.60
C MET A 393 8.20 -15.70 -9.71
N CYS A 394 6.88 -15.91 -9.65
CA CYS A 394 6.19 -17.17 -9.95
C CYS A 394 5.18 -17.02 -11.11
N PHE A 395 4.59 -18.15 -11.52
CA PHE A 395 3.45 -18.23 -12.43
C PHE A 395 2.12 -18.14 -11.66
N ALA A 396 1.01 -17.99 -12.39
CA ALA A 396 -0.34 -17.90 -11.82
C ALA A 396 -0.75 -19.13 -10.99
N ASP A 397 -0.16 -20.29 -11.26
CA ASP A 397 -0.42 -21.55 -10.55
C ASP A 397 0.53 -21.79 -9.35
N ALA A 398 1.22 -20.72 -8.92
CA ALA A 398 2.25 -20.68 -7.89
C ALA A 398 3.52 -21.51 -8.21
N THR A 399 3.68 -22.06 -9.41
CA THR A 399 4.94 -22.70 -9.84
C THR A 399 5.96 -21.66 -10.29
N SER A 400 7.23 -22.03 -10.52
CA SER A 400 8.27 -21.02 -10.75
C SER A 400 9.44 -21.43 -11.65
N TYR A 401 9.19 -22.31 -12.61
CA TYR A 401 10.22 -22.79 -13.54
C TYR A 401 11.04 -21.65 -14.19
N PRO A 402 12.38 -21.75 -14.27
CA PRO A 402 13.23 -22.89 -13.88
C PRO A 402 13.62 -22.91 -12.41
N SER A 403 13.21 -21.90 -11.64
CA SER A 403 13.52 -21.78 -10.22
C SER A 403 12.79 -22.84 -9.40
N VAL A 404 13.41 -23.22 -8.29
CA VAL A 404 12.84 -24.16 -7.32
C VAL A 404 12.53 -23.51 -5.97
N THR A 405 12.89 -22.24 -5.80
CA THR A 405 12.72 -21.49 -4.53
C THR A 405 11.69 -20.37 -4.62
N HIS A 406 11.24 -20.02 -5.82
CA HIS A 406 10.20 -19.01 -6.05
C HIS A 406 8.73 -19.48 -5.94
N PRO A 407 8.37 -20.76 -5.72
CA PRO A 407 6.95 -21.08 -5.62
C PRO A 407 6.22 -20.19 -4.61
N ASN A 408 4.94 -19.92 -4.86
CA ASN A 408 4.09 -19.01 -4.07
C ASN A 408 4.42 -17.51 -4.14
N GLY A 409 5.45 -17.12 -4.90
CA GLY A 409 5.65 -15.71 -5.22
C GLY A 409 6.29 -14.87 -4.11
N ASP A 410 6.98 -15.51 -3.16
CA ASP A 410 7.64 -14.87 -2.02
C ASP A 410 9.10 -14.46 -2.32
N SER A 411 9.49 -14.46 -3.60
CA SER A 411 10.86 -14.21 -4.05
C SER A 411 10.92 -13.46 -5.38
N VAL A 412 11.87 -12.55 -5.50
CA VAL A 412 12.14 -11.75 -6.71
C VAL A 412 13.53 -12.00 -7.28
N ASP A 413 13.60 -12.23 -8.58
CA ASP A 413 14.87 -12.17 -9.33
C ASP A 413 14.99 -10.82 -10.04
N THR A 414 16.14 -10.16 -9.90
CA THR A 414 16.49 -8.96 -10.66
C THR A 414 17.81 -9.12 -11.39
N ALA A 415 17.97 -8.50 -12.56
CA ALA A 415 19.27 -8.40 -13.20
C ALA A 415 20.26 -7.63 -12.31
N TYR A 416 21.55 -8.00 -12.37
CA TYR A 416 22.59 -7.20 -11.75
C TYR A 416 22.66 -5.79 -12.34
N LEU A 417 22.78 -4.79 -11.47
CA LEU A 417 23.13 -3.43 -11.82
C LEU A 417 24.60 -3.35 -12.26
N ALA A 418 24.95 -2.31 -13.00
CA ALA A 418 26.23 -2.25 -13.71
C ALA A 418 27.49 -2.23 -12.81
N THR A 419 27.37 -1.80 -11.55
CA THR A 419 28.51 -1.58 -10.65
C THR A 419 28.25 -2.13 -9.24
N LEU A 420 29.34 -2.46 -8.54
CA LEU A 420 29.30 -2.91 -7.14
C LEU A 420 28.53 -1.93 -6.24
N ALA A 421 28.80 -0.63 -6.36
CA ALA A 421 28.16 0.37 -5.52
C ALA A 421 26.64 0.41 -5.71
N ARG A 422 26.18 0.34 -6.97
CA ARG A 422 24.75 0.30 -7.28
C ARG A 422 24.08 -1.00 -6.81
N GLU A 423 24.75 -2.12 -7.03
CA GLU A 423 24.23 -3.42 -6.59
C GLU A 423 24.17 -3.52 -5.07
N GLN A 424 25.15 -2.95 -4.35
CA GLN A 424 25.14 -2.93 -2.89
C GLN A 424 23.92 -2.17 -2.35
N LEU A 425 23.61 -0.99 -2.91
CA LEU A 425 22.39 -0.26 -2.55
C LEU A 425 21.12 -1.09 -2.76
N LYS A 426 21.05 -1.88 -3.84
CA LYS A 426 19.91 -2.79 -4.09
C LYS A 426 19.84 -3.92 -3.06
N VAL A 427 20.97 -4.51 -2.68
CA VAL A 427 21.01 -5.53 -1.61
C VAL A 427 20.57 -4.93 -0.27
N ASP A 428 21.02 -3.73 0.05
CA ASP A 428 20.68 -3.05 1.30
C ASP A 428 19.17 -2.73 1.33
N ALA A 429 18.62 -2.18 0.24
CA ALA A 429 17.19 -1.92 0.10
C ALA A 429 16.34 -3.21 0.21
N LEU A 430 16.78 -4.32 -0.40
CA LEU A 430 16.09 -5.62 -0.26
C LEU A 430 16.06 -6.10 1.21
N ASN A 431 17.14 -5.91 1.97
CA ASN A 431 17.15 -6.23 3.39
C ASN A 431 16.22 -5.31 4.21
N ASP A 432 16.23 -4.01 3.90
CA ASP A 432 15.38 -3.00 4.55
C ASP A 432 13.88 -3.27 4.34
N HIS A 433 13.55 -3.88 3.20
CA HIS A 433 12.20 -4.28 2.80
C HIS A 433 11.98 -5.79 2.89
N TYR A 434 12.55 -6.41 3.94
CA TYR A 434 12.13 -7.71 4.48
C TYR A 434 12.41 -8.94 3.61
N PHE A 435 13.26 -8.84 2.59
CA PHE A 435 13.78 -10.03 1.90
C PHE A 435 14.93 -10.64 2.69
N VAL A 436 14.75 -11.90 3.14
CA VAL A 436 15.65 -12.49 4.14
C VAL A 436 16.88 -13.16 3.54
N ASN A 437 16.72 -13.92 2.44
CA ASN A 437 17.85 -14.55 1.77
C ASN A 437 18.11 -13.90 0.41
N ILE A 438 19.24 -13.22 0.33
CA ILE A 438 19.69 -12.64 -0.92
C ILE A 438 20.80 -13.52 -1.47
N PHE A 439 20.61 -14.09 -2.64
CA PHE A 439 21.58 -14.94 -3.32
C PHE A 439 22.18 -14.23 -4.52
N LYS A 440 23.50 -14.40 -4.66
CA LYS A 440 24.30 -13.86 -5.76
C LYS A 440 25.17 -14.93 -6.39
N GLY A 441 25.59 -14.71 -7.63
CA GLY A 441 26.58 -15.51 -8.31
C GLY A 441 27.97 -15.42 -7.67
N ARG A 442 28.83 -16.39 -7.98
CA ARG A 442 30.18 -16.48 -7.43
C ARG A 442 31.21 -15.53 -8.07
N GLY A 443 30.81 -14.75 -9.07
CA GLY A 443 31.72 -13.94 -9.90
C GLY A 443 32.51 -14.73 -10.94
N TYR A 444 32.28 -16.04 -11.04
CA TYR A 444 32.85 -16.89 -12.07
C TYR A 444 31.92 -18.06 -12.39
N LYS A 445 32.05 -18.62 -13.59
CA LYS A 445 31.43 -19.88 -14.00
C LYS A 445 32.49 -20.91 -14.38
N ASN A 446 32.19 -22.17 -14.12
CA ASN A 446 33.03 -23.28 -14.58
C ASN A 446 32.65 -23.61 -16.02
N VAL A 447 33.60 -23.50 -16.94
CA VAL A 447 33.44 -23.93 -18.34
C VAL A 447 34.34 -25.13 -18.61
N ARG A 448 33.83 -26.09 -19.38
CA ARG A 448 34.63 -27.23 -19.83
C ARG A 448 35.46 -26.80 -21.05
N ARG A 449 36.80 -26.86 -20.94
CA ARG A 449 37.74 -26.57 -22.04
C ARG A 449 38.70 -27.73 -22.23
N ARG A 450 39.20 -27.92 -23.45
CA ARG A 450 40.32 -28.83 -23.69
C ARG A 450 41.62 -28.14 -23.30
N VAL A 451 42.34 -28.71 -22.35
CA VAL A 451 43.69 -28.30 -21.95
C VAL A 451 44.59 -29.51 -22.14
N ASN A 452 45.63 -29.40 -22.98
CA ASN A 452 46.53 -30.50 -23.33
C ASN A 452 45.82 -31.79 -23.79
N GLY A 453 44.75 -31.65 -24.57
CA GLY A 453 43.97 -32.78 -25.09
C GLY A 453 42.96 -33.40 -24.13
N GLN A 454 42.94 -33.02 -22.85
CA GLN A 454 41.97 -33.50 -21.86
C GLN A 454 40.88 -32.45 -21.58
N MET A 455 39.65 -32.91 -21.31
CA MET A 455 38.57 -32.03 -20.88
C MET A 455 38.78 -31.64 -19.42
N THR A 456 38.99 -30.35 -19.17
CA THR A 456 39.21 -29.78 -17.84
C THR A 456 38.17 -28.71 -17.54
N SER A 457 37.74 -28.60 -16.28
CA SER A 457 36.91 -27.50 -15.81
C SER A 457 37.78 -26.28 -15.52
N VAL A 458 37.55 -25.16 -16.23
CA VAL A 458 38.28 -23.91 -16.08
C VAL A 458 37.32 -22.83 -15.57
N ARG A 459 37.75 -22.04 -14.58
CA ARG A 459 36.97 -20.89 -14.10
C ARG A 459 37.10 -19.73 -15.08
N VAL A 460 35.97 -19.18 -15.48
CA VAL A 460 35.88 -17.95 -16.27
C VAL A 460 35.13 -16.92 -15.46
N THR A 461 35.77 -15.80 -15.17
CA THR A 461 35.15 -14.65 -14.49
C THR A 461 33.93 -14.18 -15.27
N THR A 462 32.81 -14.01 -14.59
CA THR A 462 31.59 -13.42 -15.17
C THR A 462 31.53 -11.94 -14.81
N ILE A 463 31.40 -11.66 -13.51
CA ILE A 463 31.35 -10.30 -12.95
C ILE A 463 32.37 -10.25 -11.82
N SER A 464 33.45 -9.50 -12.02
CA SER A 464 34.62 -9.49 -11.12
C SER A 464 34.31 -8.95 -9.73
N TRP A 465 33.31 -8.08 -9.60
CA TRP A 465 32.96 -7.44 -8.33
C TRP A 465 31.94 -8.21 -7.48
N LEU A 466 31.29 -9.25 -8.02
CA LEU A 466 30.30 -10.04 -7.26
C LEU A 466 30.85 -10.57 -5.93
N PRO A 467 32.09 -11.08 -5.82
CA PRO A 467 32.63 -11.55 -4.55
C PRO A 467 32.65 -10.47 -3.45
N SER A 468 32.76 -9.18 -3.82
CA SER A 468 32.83 -8.06 -2.90
C SER A 468 31.47 -7.57 -2.38
N LEU A 469 30.35 -8.03 -2.96
CA LEU A 469 29.01 -7.67 -2.52
C LEU A 469 28.73 -8.25 -1.12
N THR A 470 28.35 -7.42 -0.15
CA THR A 470 28.02 -7.85 1.22
C THR A 470 26.51 -7.98 1.40
N GLY A 471 26.06 -8.71 2.43
CA GLY A 471 24.62 -8.91 2.67
C GLY A 471 23.93 -9.89 1.71
N ALA A 472 24.70 -10.57 0.84
CA ALA A 472 24.20 -11.58 -0.09
C ALA A 472 25.11 -12.82 -0.11
N THR A 473 24.51 -14.01 -0.16
CA THR A 473 25.20 -15.30 -0.13
C THR A 473 25.56 -15.78 -1.54
N ALA A 474 26.82 -16.13 -1.75
CA ALA A 474 27.32 -16.59 -3.05
C ALA A 474 26.96 -18.06 -3.33
N ILE A 475 26.12 -18.29 -4.34
CA ILE A 475 25.70 -19.62 -4.78
C ILE A 475 25.77 -19.73 -6.31
N GLY A 476 25.98 -20.95 -6.81
CA GLY A 476 26.05 -21.18 -8.25
C GLY A 476 24.65 -21.15 -8.88
N GLY A 477 24.54 -20.73 -10.13
CA GLY A 477 23.25 -20.62 -10.85
C GLY A 477 22.65 -19.22 -10.84
N HIS A 478 23.29 -18.27 -10.16
CA HIS A 478 22.88 -16.86 -10.06
C HIS A 478 23.94 -15.93 -10.67
N GLU A 479 24.68 -16.38 -11.67
CA GLU A 479 25.79 -15.59 -12.25
C GLU A 479 25.33 -14.39 -13.09
N ASP A 480 24.03 -14.31 -13.42
CA ASP A 480 23.43 -13.27 -14.27
C ASP A 480 22.27 -12.50 -13.62
N HIS A 481 21.89 -12.85 -12.39
CA HIS A 481 20.81 -12.19 -11.64
C HIS A 481 21.05 -12.26 -10.13
N LEU A 482 20.45 -11.33 -9.39
CA LEU A 482 20.31 -11.37 -7.95
C LEU A 482 18.95 -12.01 -7.62
N HIS A 483 18.95 -12.99 -6.74
CA HIS A 483 17.73 -13.58 -6.18
C HIS A 483 17.52 -13.01 -4.77
N ALA A 484 16.29 -12.65 -4.43
CA ALA A 484 15.94 -12.17 -3.11
C ALA A 484 14.62 -12.79 -2.62
N GLY A 485 14.69 -13.50 -1.50
CA GLY A 485 13.56 -14.16 -0.86
C GLY A 485 14.03 -15.16 0.21
N ASP A 486 13.18 -15.80 0.98
CA ASP A 486 11.76 -15.54 1.05
C ASP A 486 11.50 -14.17 1.72
N PHE A 487 10.38 -13.56 1.36
CA PHE A 487 9.88 -12.35 1.99
C PHE A 487 9.34 -12.67 3.39
N ASP A 488 9.68 -11.84 4.38
CA ASP A 488 9.26 -12.00 5.77
C ASP A 488 7.93 -11.30 6.04
N SER A 489 6.83 -12.02 5.78
CA SER A 489 5.45 -11.54 5.99
C SER A 489 5.14 -11.11 7.43
N ASP A 490 5.82 -11.68 8.43
CA ASP A 490 5.60 -11.33 9.85
C ASP A 490 6.00 -9.86 10.17
N ARG A 491 6.69 -9.20 9.24
CA ARG A 491 7.09 -7.79 9.35
C ARG A 491 6.04 -6.82 8.84
N ILE A 492 5.04 -7.28 8.10
CA ILE A 492 3.90 -6.46 7.72
C ILE A 492 3.09 -6.13 8.98
N PHE A 493 2.74 -4.86 9.16
CA PHE A 493 1.89 -4.44 10.27
C PHE A 493 0.42 -4.43 9.83
N PRO A 494 -0.49 -5.16 10.50
CA PRO A 494 -1.92 -5.00 10.27
C PRO A 494 -2.36 -3.64 10.83
N ILE A 495 -2.85 -2.77 9.95
CA ILE A 495 -3.52 -1.53 10.33
C ILE A 495 -4.94 -1.97 10.74
N ASN A 496 -5.19 -2.12 12.05
CA ASN A 496 -6.48 -2.46 12.70
C ASN A 496 -7.11 -1.28 13.41
#